data_AF-A0A2S5GEM5-F1
#
_entry.id   AF-A0A2S5GEM5-F1
#
_cell.length_a   1.000
_cell.length_b   1.000
_cell.length_c   1.000
_cell.angle_alpha   90.00
_cell.angle_beta   90.00
_cell.angle_gamma   90.00
#
_symmetry.space_group_name_H-M   'P 1'
#
loop_
_entity.id
_entity.type
_entity.pdbx_description
1 polymer ?
#
loop_
_entity_poly.entity_id
_entity_poly.type
_entity_poly.pdbx_seq_one_letter_code
_entity_poly.pdbx_strand_id
1 'polypeptide(L)'
;MLLKSKGGFAAFEAIAALACILFLCSIIIPAAATMTLKVEEANKRAASWVVLYEQLQRIKVTGQVQQKIVKEGTTYQISWEKGERICVSYEIRPSAIAQTCLQNE
;
A
#
# COMPACT_ATOMS: atom_id res chain seq x y z
N MET A 1 -42.94 25.31 28.89
CA MET A 1 -43.85 24.24 28.43
C MET A 1 -43.48 23.90 27.01
N LEU A 2 -42.62 22.90 26.79
CA LEU A 2 -42.33 22.32 25.48
C LEU A 2 -41.49 21.10 25.76
N LEU A 3 -42.11 19.93 25.89
CA LEU A 3 -41.52 18.58 25.83
C LEU A 3 -42.63 17.57 26.17
N LYS A 4 -43.57 17.39 25.24
CA LYS A 4 -44.44 16.22 25.23
C LYS A 4 -44.35 15.61 23.84
N SER A 5 -43.52 14.58 23.73
CA SER A 5 -43.32 13.80 22.51
C SER A 5 -44.56 12.93 22.22
N LYS A 6 -45.12 13.09 21.03
CA LYS A 6 -45.93 12.08 20.35
C LYS A 6 -45.15 11.68 19.09
N GLY A 7 -44.46 10.54 19.13
CA GLY A 7 -44.01 9.80 17.95
C GLY A 7 -42.92 10.43 17.07
N GLY A 8 -42.26 11.52 17.48
CA GLY A 8 -41.18 12.16 16.72
C GLY A 8 -39.89 12.25 17.53
N PHE A 9 -38.76 11.91 16.89
CA PHE A 9 -37.41 12.04 17.46
C PHE A 9 -37.18 13.50 17.87
N ALA A 10 -36.82 13.76 19.13
CA ALA A 10 -36.63 15.12 19.58
C ALA A 10 -35.39 15.74 18.90
N ALA A 11 -35.45 17.01 18.51
CA ALA A 11 -34.34 17.68 17.81
C ALA A 11 -33.00 17.58 18.55
N PHE A 12 -33.04 17.57 19.89
CA PHE A 12 -31.85 17.36 20.72
C PHE A 12 -31.25 15.96 20.56
N GLU A 13 -32.09 14.92 20.52
CA GLU A 13 -31.65 13.53 20.29
C GLU A 13 -31.02 13.39 18.90
N ALA A 14 -31.57 14.08 17.90
CA ALA A 14 -31.03 14.07 16.53
C ALA A 14 -29.62 14.70 16.47
N ILE A 15 -29.41 15.82 17.16
CA ILE A 15 -28.11 16.50 17.22
C ILE A 15 -27.08 15.62 17.95
N ALA A 16 -27.47 14.99 19.06
CA ALA A 16 -26.61 14.07 19.80
C ALA A 16 -26.21 12.85 18.96
N ALA A 17 -27.18 12.23 18.26
CA ALA A 17 -26.91 11.10 17.37
C ALA A 17 -25.99 11.48 16.21
N LEU A 18 -26.20 12.66 15.61
CA LEU A 18 -25.33 13.17 14.54
C LEU A 18 -23.90 13.40 15.04
N ALA A 19 -23.73 13.98 16.23
CA ALA A 19 -22.41 14.18 16.84
C ALA A 19 -21.68 12.85 17.07
N CYS A 20 -22.39 11.82 17.54
CA CYS A 20 -21.81 10.47 17.69
C CYS A 20 -21.38 9.87 16.35
N ILE A 21 -22.20 10.02 15.29
CA ILE A 21 -21.86 9.52 13.95
C ILE A 21 -20.63 10.25 13.40
N LEU A 22 -20.58 11.57 13.52
CA LEU A 22 -19.43 12.36 13.06
C LEU A 22 -18.15 11.98 13.82
N PHE A 23 -18.24 11.72 15.12
CA PHE A 23 -17.12 11.23 15.93
C PHE A 23 -16.65 9.83 15.50
N LEU A 24 -17.57 8.92 15.17
CA LEU A 24 -17.21 7.61 14.65
C LEU A 24 -16.55 7.72 13.27
N CYS A 25 -17.11 8.54 12.37
CA CYS A 25 -16.55 8.79 11.05
C CYS A 25 -15.14 9.37 11.11
N SER A 26 -14.85 10.25 12.08
CA SER A 26 -13.51 10.84 12.22
C SER A 26 -12.44 9.83 12.61
N ILE A 27 -12.83 8.67 13.16
CA ILE A 27 -11.91 7.57 13.50
C ILE A 27 -11.86 6.52 12.39
N ILE A 28 -13.03 6.11 11.86
CA ILE A 28 -13.13 5.02 10.89
C ILE A 28 -12.49 5.39 9.55
N ILE A 29 -12.71 6.61 9.06
CA ILE A 29 -12.19 7.05 7.76
C ILE A 29 -10.65 7.03 7.73
N PRO A 30 -9.91 7.67 8.67
CA PRO A 30 -8.45 7.60 8.65
C PRO A 30 -7.93 6.19 8.91
N ALA A 31 -8.60 5.39 9.75
CA ALA A 31 -8.22 4.00 9.96
C ALA A 31 -8.29 3.19 8.65
N ALA A 32 -9.40 3.28 7.92
CA ALA A 32 -9.56 2.65 6.62
C ALA A 32 -8.50 3.11 5.61
N ALA A 33 -8.23 4.42 5.53
CA ALA A 33 -7.20 4.96 4.64
C ALA A 33 -5.79 4.43 4.97
N THR A 34 -5.44 4.32 6.26
CA THR A 34 -4.14 3.74 6.64
C THR A 34 -4.05 2.25 6.33
N MET A 35 -5.16 1.50 6.42
CA MET A 35 -5.19 0.08 6.07
C MET A 35 -5.00 -0.12 4.57
N THR A 36 -5.69 0.64 3.72
CA THR A 36 -5.54 0.53 2.27
C THR A 36 -4.12 0.84 1.82
N LEU A 37 -3.49 1.87 2.40
CA LEU A 37 -2.09 2.20 2.12
C LEU A 37 -1.14 1.06 2.51
N LYS A 38 -1.35 0.45 3.68
CA LYS A 38 -0.52 -0.69 4.13
C LYS A 38 -0.68 -1.92 3.23
N VAL A 39 -1.90 -2.20 2.77
CA VAL A 39 -2.17 -3.31 1.85
C VAL A 39 -1.48 -3.07 0.51
N GLU A 40 -1.55 -1.84 -0.02
CA GLU A 40 -0.88 -1.51 -1.27
C GLU A 40 0.64 -1.61 -1.16
N GLU A 41 1.22 -1.11 -0.06
CA GLU A 41 2.66 -1.25 0.22
C GLU A 41 3.08 -2.72 0.35
N ALA A 42 2.27 -3.56 0.99
CA ALA A 42 2.50 -4.99 1.12
C ALA A 42 2.45 -5.71 -0.25
N ASN A 43 1.48 -5.37 -1.10
CA ASN A 43 1.36 -5.92 -2.44
C ASN A 43 2.57 -5.54 -3.31
N LYS A 44 2.98 -4.26 -3.30
CA LYS A 44 4.18 -3.81 -4.02
C LYS A 44 5.44 -4.54 -3.58
N ARG A 45 5.57 -4.82 -2.28
CA ARG A 45 6.66 -5.60 -1.70
C ARG A 45 6.60 -7.07 -2.11
N ALA A 46 5.42 -7.69 -2.14
CA ALA A 46 5.28 -9.06 -2.62
C ALA A 46 5.65 -9.16 -4.11
N ALA A 47 5.18 -8.21 -4.93
CA ALA A 47 5.50 -8.14 -6.34
C ALA A 47 7.01 -7.91 -6.60
N SER A 48 7.72 -7.14 -5.76
CA SER A 48 9.17 -6.96 -5.91
C SER A 48 9.93 -8.28 -5.73
N TRP A 49 9.51 -9.14 -4.79
CA TRP A 49 10.09 -10.48 -4.63
C TRP A 49 9.84 -11.38 -5.83
N VAL A 50 8.64 -11.33 -6.41
CA VAL A 50 8.35 -12.11 -7.61
C VAL A 50 9.20 -11.63 -8.79
N VAL A 51 9.30 -10.31 -8.99
CA VAL A 51 10.16 -9.72 -10.04
C VAL A 51 11.62 -10.13 -9.87
N LEU A 52 12.12 -10.09 -8.64
CA LEU A 52 13.48 -10.51 -8.30
C LEU A 52 13.74 -11.99 -8.63
N TYR A 53 12.78 -12.86 -8.28
CA TYR A 53 12.86 -14.29 -8.60
C TYR A 53 12.79 -14.57 -10.11
N GLU A 54 11.89 -13.90 -10.82
CA GLU A 54 11.78 -13.98 -12.28
C GLU A 54 13.07 -13.53 -12.97
N GLN A 55 13.72 -12.48 -12.46
CA GLN A 55 15.02 -12.04 -12.97
C GLN A 55 16.12 -13.05 -12.72
N LEU A 56 16.21 -13.62 -11.50
CA LEU A 56 17.19 -14.67 -11.20
C LEU A 56 17.03 -15.88 -12.13
N GLN A 57 15.80 -16.33 -12.37
CA GLN A 57 15.54 -17.41 -13.32
C GLN A 57 15.93 -17.03 -14.75
N ARG A 58 15.57 -15.83 -15.20
CA ARG A 58 15.93 -15.37 -16.55
C ARG A 58 17.45 -15.32 -16.73
N ILE A 59 18.19 -14.86 -15.72
CA ILE A 59 19.66 -14.83 -15.76
C ILE A 59 20.23 -16.23 -15.84
N LYS A 60 19.70 -17.19 -15.05
CA LYS A 60 20.14 -18.59 -15.13
C LYS A 60 19.89 -19.22 -16.50
N VAL A 61 18.80 -18.87 -17.18
CA VAL A 61 18.40 -19.50 -18.46
C VAL A 61 18.99 -18.79 -19.68
N THR A 62 19.05 -17.46 -19.67
CA THR A 62 19.43 -16.65 -20.85
C THR A 62 20.68 -15.81 -20.66
N GLY A 63 21.20 -15.70 -19.43
CA GLY A 63 22.34 -14.82 -19.11
C GLY A 63 22.04 -13.32 -19.22
N GLN A 64 20.79 -12.94 -19.51
CA GLN A 64 20.40 -11.54 -19.73
C GLN A 64 19.58 -11.00 -18.55
N VAL A 65 19.92 -9.78 -18.13
CA VAL A 65 19.21 -9.02 -17.09
C VAL A 65 18.30 -7.99 -17.79
N GLN A 66 17.04 -7.91 -17.39
CA GLN A 66 16.22 -6.75 -17.76
C GLN A 66 16.43 -5.65 -16.73
N GLN A 67 16.74 -4.44 -17.16
CA GLN A 67 16.97 -3.31 -16.26
C GLN A 67 15.66 -2.72 -15.71
N LYS A 68 14.54 -2.92 -16.40
CA LYS A 68 13.24 -2.33 -16.07
C LYS A 68 12.12 -3.31 -16.36
N ILE A 69 11.24 -3.52 -15.38
CA ILE A 69 10.02 -4.33 -15.54
C ILE A 69 8.84 -3.52 -15.03
N VAL A 70 7.73 -3.56 -15.77
CA VAL A 70 6.46 -3.00 -15.31
C VAL A 70 5.57 -4.15 -14.88
N LYS A 71 5.12 -4.14 -13.62
CA LYS A 71 4.19 -5.13 -13.07
C LYS A 71 3.14 -4.40 -12.25
N GLU A 72 1.86 -4.68 -12.52
CA GLU A 72 0.71 -4.05 -11.85
C GLU A 72 0.77 -2.51 -11.85
N GLY A 73 1.19 -1.91 -12.97
CA GLY A 73 1.32 -0.46 -13.12
C GLY A 73 2.52 0.16 -12.37
N THR A 74 3.27 -0.62 -11.60
CA THR A 74 4.48 -0.17 -10.90
C THR A 74 5.72 -0.50 -11.74
N THR A 75 6.62 0.47 -11.86
CA THR A 75 7.91 0.27 -12.51
C THR A 75 8.94 -0.19 -11.49
N TYR A 76 9.52 -1.35 -11.73
CA TYR A 76 10.62 -1.93 -10.97
C TYR A 76 11.91 -1.76 -11.76
N GLN A 77 12.92 -1.15 -11.15
CA GLN A 77 14.27 -1.05 -11.70
C GLN A 77 15.15 -2.10 -11.03
N ILE A 78 15.95 -2.81 -11.83
CA ILE A 78 16.86 -3.83 -11.34
C ILE A 78 18.28 -3.29 -11.43
N SER A 79 18.95 -3.21 -10.28
CA SER A 79 20.36 -2.85 -10.18
C SER A 79 21.17 -4.06 -9.73
N TRP A 80 22.30 -4.27 -10.40
CA TRP A 80 23.31 -5.24 -10.00
C TRP A 80 24.44 -4.48 -9.32
N GLU A 81 24.56 -4.65 -8.01
CA GLU A 81 25.70 -4.10 -7.28
C GLU A 81 26.87 -5.08 -7.34
N LYS A 82 27.92 -4.67 -8.06
CA LYS A 82 29.26 -5.28 -8.06
C LYS A 82 29.31 -6.80 -8.28
N GLY A 83 28.33 -7.39 -8.95
CA GLY A 83 28.34 -8.81 -9.29
C GLY A 83 27.94 -9.78 -8.17
N GLU A 84 27.59 -9.28 -6.98
CA GLU A 84 27.27 -10.12 -5.80
C GLU A 84 25.82 -9.98 -5.33
N ARG A 85 25.18 -8.84 -5.59
CA ARG A 85 23.82 -8.54 -5.11
C ARG A 85 22.92 -8.07 -6.25
N ILE A 86 21.75 -8.70 -6.38
CA ILE A 86 20.65 -8.19 -7.19
C ILE A 86 19.72 -7.40 -6.29
N CYS A 87 19.46 -6.16 -6.66
CA CYS A 87 18.48 -5.32 -6.01
C CYS A 87 17.38 -4.91 -6.97
N VAL A 88 16.15 -4.91 -6.48
CA VAL A 88 14.97 -4.40 -7.17
C VAL A 88 14.48 -3.17 -6.42
N SER A 89 14.52 -2.02 -7.08
CA SER A 89 14.00 -0.75 -6.56
C SER A 89 12.65 -0.42 -7.20
N TYR A 90 11.75 0.15 -6.41
CA TYR A 90 10.45 0.63 -6.87
C TYR A 90 10.00 1.84 -6.06
N GLU A 91 9.19 2.67 -6.71
CA GLU A 91 8.63 3.86 -6.09
C GLU A 91 7.40 3.50 -5.24
N ILE A 92 7.45 3.85 -3.96
CA ILE A 92 6.29 3.71 -3.05
C ILE A 92 5.46 4.98 -3.07
N ARG A 93 6.14 6.15 -3.06
CA ARG A 93 5.55 7.51 -3.06
C ARG A 93 6.48 8.44 -3.88
N PRO A 94 6.01 9.62 -4.31
CA PRO A 94 6.78 10.59 -5.11
C PRO A 94 8.15 11.01 -4.55
N SER A 95 8.47 10.63 -3.32
CA SER A 95 9.72 10.93 -2.61
C SER A 95 10.31 9.73 -1.86
N ALA A 96 9.76 8.51 -2.01
CA ALA A 96 10.19 7.33 -1.28
C ALA A 96 10.39 6.13 -2.23
N ILE A 97 11.65 5.69 -2.36
CA ILE A 97 12.05 4.50 -3.12
C ILE A 97 12.29 3.37 -2.13
N ALA A 98 11.63 2.23 -2.31
CA ALA A 98 11.99 0.99 -1.63
C ALA A 98 12.95 0.17 -2.49
N GLN A 99 13.80 -0.60 -1.82
CA GLN A 99 14.73 -1.51 -2.46
C GLN A 99 14.69 -2.86 -1.74
N THR A 100 14.61 -3.94 -2.52
CA THR A 100 14.69 -5.32 -2.04
C THR A 100 15.91 -5.97 -2.68
N CYS A 101 16.84 -6.48 -1.88
CA CYS A 101 18.07 -7.09 -2.38
C CYS A 101 18.16 -8.57 -2.02
N LEU A 102 18.71 -9.35 -2.94
CA LEU A 102 19.15 -10.74 -2.72
C LEU A 102 20.65 -10.80 -2.91
N GLN A 103 21.36 -11.35 -1.93
CA GLN A 103 22.78 -11.67 -2.06
C GLN A 103 22.87 -13.08 -2.64
N ASN A 104 23.59 -13.24 -3.75
CA ASN A 104 23.95 -14.57 -4.22
C ASN A 104 25.06 -15.09 -3.28
N GLU A 105 24.78 -16.17 -2.55
CA GLU A 105 25.81 -17.00 -1.93
C GLU A 105 26.56 -17.84 -2.97
#